data_AF-A0A931C806-F1
#
_entry.id   AF-A0A931C806-F1
#
_cell.length_a   1.000
_cell.length_b   1.000
_cell.length_c   1.000
_cell.angle_alpha   90.00
_cell.angle_beta   90.00
_cell.angle_gamma   90.00
#
_symmetry.space_group_name_H-M   'P 1'
#
loop_
_entity.id
_entity.type
_entity.pdbx_description
1 polymer ?
#
loop_
_entity_poly.entity_id
_entity_poly.type
_entity_poly.pdbx_seq_one_letter_code
_entity_poly.pdbx_strand_id
1 'polypeptide(L)'
;MECAAVYRPILRPRRGELTALAHLADDEAARLAPVLEIDPDDSVLPLLRELRPRTAMLALDFGAAGEPRALSFARELAALGVAMVPVLRAYDSGRHLVAHGRAARMHLHRAVLRFQPHADAGNPAEANAVIDRVLGATALEPDEVDLLIDLAEMACVAHADEVVERARRVIRWAKGAPWRSISVASGAMPPNLDDLPTDRPVPVGRLDAQVWTRLEEPRIGYADYGVTSPVRRLGVQYHRQLPTLRYTAEQDWWIYRWARRGGRSDDRCHDLCRTLVMSPQWPAAGARFSWGDAEIARRSRTARGAGSSASWIAWSTSHHISHVLRTLPEP
;
A
#
# COMPACT_ATOMS: atom_id res chain seq x y z
N MET A 1 23.45 0.77 13.58
CA MET A 1 22.12 1.35 13.87
C MET A 1 21.12 0.42 13.19
N GLU A 2 20.47 -0.43 13.97
CA GLU A 2 19.51 -1.43 13.49
C GLU A 2 18.42 -0.72 12.68
N CYS A 3 18.33 -1.01 11.38
CA CYS A 3 17.28 -0.46 10.55
C CYS A 3 16.03 -1.29 10.83
N ALA A 4 15.26 -0.84 11.83
CA ALA A 4 13.88 -1.21 12.08
C ALA A 4 13.14 -1.56 10.78
N ALA A 5 12.51 -2.73 10.68
CA ALA A 5 11.74 -3.11 9.50
C ALA A 5 10.51 -2.18 9.36
N VAL A 6 10.58 -1.24 8.43
CA VAL A 6 9.49 -0.31 8.11
C VAL A 6 8.59 -0.96 7.07
N TYR A 7 7.30 -1.11 7.36
CA TYR A 7 6.30 -1.56 6.40
C TYR A 7 5.92 -0.41 5.46
N ARG A 8 5.86 -0.68 4.15
CA ARG A 8 5.54 0.30 3.11
C ARG A 8 4.33 -0.14 2.28
N PRO A 9 3.09 0.05 2.76
CA PRO A 9 1.93 -0.18 1.92
C PRO A 9 1.91 0.84 0.76
N ILE A 10 1.73 0.36 -0.45
CA ILE A 10 1.47 1.16 -1.65
C ILE A 10 -0.04 1.32 -1.77
N LEU A 11 -0.52 2.53 -1.46
CA LEU A 11 -1.93 2.84 -1.35
C LEU A 11 -2.34 3.87 -2.41
N ARG A 12 -3.61 3.79 -2.80
CA ARG A 12 -4.27 4.86 -3.54
C ARG A 12 -4.95 5.76 -2.51
N PRO A 13 -4.70 7.08 -2.49
CA PRO A 13 -5.07 7.94 -1.39
C PRO A 13 -6.54 8.39 -1.49
N ARG A 14 -7.46 7.44 -1.54
CA ARG A 14 -8.89 7.72 -1.47
C ARG A 14 -9.31 7.80 -0.02
N ARG A 15 -10.54 8.29 0.21
CA ARG A 15 -11.10 8.49 1.55
C ARG A 15 -10.97 7.24 2.45
N GLY A 16 -11.11 6.04 1.90
CA GLY A 16 -11.02 4.80 2.69
C GLY A 16 -9.62 4.59 3.28
N GLU A 17 -8.61 4.54 2.42
CA GLU A 17 -7.21 4.35 2.77
C GLU A 17 -6.71 5.46 3.70
N LEU A 18 -7.04 6.72 3.40
CA LEU A 18 -6.67 7.85 4.25
C LEU A 18 -7.36 7.81 5.63
N THR A 19 -8.61 7.34 5.70
CA THR A 19 -9.28 7.13 7.01
C THR A 19 -8.56 6.06 7.83
N ALA A 20 -8.07 4.99 7.19
CA ALA A 20 -7.28 3.98 7.89
C ALA A 20 -5.97 4.57 8.45
N LEU A 21 -5.25 5.38 7.66
CA LEU A 21 -4.03 6.05 8.10
C LEU A 21 -4.26 7.10 9.22
N ALA A 22 -5.43 7.73 9.24
CA ALA A 22 -5.84 8.68 10.28
C ALA A 22 -6.06 8.01 11.66
N HIS A 23 -6.34 6.70 11.66
CA HIS A 23 -6.79 5.96 12.84
C HIS A 23 -5.80 4.88 13.30
N LEU A 24 -4.56 4.91 12.80
CA LEU A 24 -3.47 4.04 13.26
C LEU A 24 -3.26 4.18 14.78
N ALA A 25 -2.82 3.11 15.42
CA ALA A 25 -2.23 3.22 16.76
C ALA A 25 -0.84 3.89 16.67
N ASP A 26 -0.35 4.45 17.78
CA ASP A 26 0.92 5.20 17.78
C ASP A 26 2.14 4.32 17.45
N ASP A 27 2.14 3.08 17.96
CA ASP A 27 3.16 2.06 17.66
C ASP A 27 3.12 1.62 16.19
N GLU A 28 1.91 1.51 15.60
CA GLU A 28 1.74 1.21 14.18
C GLU A 28 2.24 2.35 13.30
N ALA A 29 1.88 3.59 13.64
CA ALA A 29 2.26 4.78 12.89
C ALA A 29 3.79 4.99 12.87
N ALA A 30 4.50 4.61 13.94
CA ALA A 30 5.96 4.67 14.02
C ALA A 30 6.67 3.67 13.09
N ARG A 31 6.01 2.55 12.75
CA ARG A 31 6.56 1.47 11.92
C ARG A 31 6.13 1.52 10.45
N LEU A 32 5.31 2.52 10.08
CA LEU A 32 4.72 2.64 8.75
C LEU A 32 5.36 3.78 7.94
N ALA A 33 5.74 3.50 6.69
CA ALA A 33 6.11 4.52 5.71
C ALA A 33 5.30 4.33 4.41
N PRO A 34 4.03 4.78 4.40
CA PRO A 34 3.11 4.53 3.30
C PRO A 34 3.56 5.25 2.03
N VAL A 35 3.38 4.59 0.89
CA VAL A 35 3.57 5.14 -0.46
C VAL A 35 2.19 5.44 -1.03
N LEU A 36 1.90 6.70 -1.34
CA LEU A 36 0.64 7.14 -1.91
C LEU A 36 0.80 7.40 -3.41
N GLU A 37 0.10 6.64 -4.24
CA GLU A 37 0.03 6.86 -5.68
C GLU A 37 -1.00 7.96 -6.00
N ILE A 38 -0.51 9.17 -6.29
CA ILE A 38 -1.30 10.35 -6.58
C ILE A 38 -1.66 10.37 -8.07
N ASP A 39 -2.93 10.26 -8.39
CA ASP A 39 -3.39 10.45 -9.77
C ASP A 39 -3.19 11.93 -10.21
N PRO A 40 -2.85 12.20 -11.49
CA PRO A 40 -2.62 13.56 -11.98
C PRO A 40 -3.82 14.50 -11.75
N ASP A 41 -5.04 13.97 -11.89
CA ASP A 41 -6.28 14.74 -11.79
C ASP A 41 -6.85 14.81 -10.36
N ASP A 42 -6.28 14.06 -9.41
CA ASP A 42 -6.82 13.96 -8.06
C ASP A 42 -6.34 15.11 -7.16
N SER A 43 -7.30 15.83 -6.58
CA SER A 43 -7.06 16.80 -5.49
C SER A 43 -7.13 16.08 -4.14
N VAL A 44 -6.03 15.42 -3.76
CA VAL A 44 -5.93 14.66 -2.51
C VAL A 44 -5.69 15.55 -1.27
N LEU A 45 -5.12 16.75 -1.45
CA LEU A 45 -4.75 17.64 -0.34
C LEU A 45 -5.91 17.98 0.61
N PRO A 46 -7.14 18.31 0.14
CA PRO A 46 -8.28 18.51 1.04
C PRO A 46 -8.56 17.31 1.95
N LEU A 47 -8.49 16.09 1.41
CA LEU A 47 -8.69 14.86 2.20
C LEU A 47 -7.57 14.65 3.22
N LEU A 48 -6.32 14.95 2.88
CA LEU A 48 -5.19 14.86 3.82
C LEU A 48 -5.31 15.88 4.97
N ARG A 49 -5.87 17.07 4.71
CA ARG A 49 -6.16 18.07 5.75
C ARG A 49 -7.28 17.62 6.68
N GLU A 50 -8.29 16.95 6.14
CA GLU A 50 -9.44 16.41 6.88
C GLU A 50 -9.06 15.18 7.72
N LEU A 51 -8.43 14.18 7.09
CA LEU A 51 -8.16 12.85 7.65
C LEU A 51 -6.71 12.73 8.14
N ARG A 52 -6.13 13.83 8.65
CA ARG A 52 -4.71 13.98 9.03
C ARG A 52 -4.03 12.64 9.39
N PRO A 53 -3.14 12.10 8.54
CA PRO A 53 -2.54 10.80 8.79
C PRO A 53 -1.66 10.87 10.03
N ARG A 54 -1.62 9.76 10.79
CA ARG A 54 -0.82 9.69 12.03
C ARG A 54 0.67 9.38 11.79
N THR A 55 1.04 9.04 10.56
CA THR A 55 2.43 8.76 10.20
C THR A 55 3.25 10.04 10.15
N ALA A 56 4.52 9.98 10.58
CA ALA A 56 5.43 11.12 10.54
C ALA A 56 5.83 11.53 9.10
N MET A 57 5.68 10.61 8.14
CA MET A 57 5.95 10.86 6.74
C MET A 57 4.93 10.21 5.80
N LEU A 58 4.90 10.70 4.57
CA LEU A 58 4.23 10.08 3.43
C LEU A 58 5.17 10.08 2.23
N ALA A 59 5.37 8.92 1.61
CA ALA A 59 6.02 8.86 0.31
C ALA A 59 4.98 9.12 -0.79
N LEU A 60 5.21 10.08 -1.70
CA LEU A 60 4.25 10.45 -2.74
C LEU A 60 4.77 10.12 -4.13
N ASP A 61 4.07 9.24 -4.84
CA ASP A 61 4.30 8.87 -6.24
C ASP A 61 3.33 9.65 -7.13
N PHE A 62 3.86 10.59 -7.92
CA PHE A 62 3.04 11.47 -8.76
C PHE A 62 2.80 10.91 -10.18
N GLY A 63 3.44 9.80 -10.53
CA GLY A 63 3.53 9.33 -11.92
C GLY A 63 4.21 10.34 -12.86
N ALA A 64 4.31 9.98 -14.14
CA ALA A 64 5.07 10.77 -15.13
C ALA A 64 4.31 11.98 -15.71
N ALA A 65 3.00 12.08 -15.46
CA ALA A 65 2.11 12.95 -16.20
C ALA A 65 1.88 14.32 -15.53
N GLY A 66 1.80 15.36 -16.34
CA GLY A 66 1.47 16.71 -15.91
C GLY A 66 2.66 17.51 -15.37
N GLU A 67 2.34 18.66 -14.77
CA GLU A 67 3.32 19.58 -14.19
C GLU A 67 3.92 19.03 -12.87
N PRO A 68 5.20 19.26 -12.56
CA PRO A 68 5.78 18.80 -11.30
C PRO A 68 5.09 19.43 -10.08
N ARG A 69 4.46 18.60 -9.23
CA ARG A 69 3.72 19.04 -8.03
C ARG A 69 4.45 18.78 -6.71
N ALA A 70 5.59 18.10 -6.73
CA ALA A 70 6.29 17.65 -5.53
C ALA A 70 6.60 18.80 -4.55
N LEU A 71 7.02 19.97 -5.05
CA LEU A 71 7.34 21.11 -4.20
C LEU A 71 6.13 21.74 -3.51
N SER A 72 4.96 21.78 -4.17
CA SER A 72 3.76 22.33 -3.54
C SER A 72 3.25 21.38 -2.46
N PHE A 73 3.19 20.08 -2.76
CA PHE A 73 2.84 19.05 -1.78
C PHE A 73 3.79 19.03 -0.58
N ALA A 74 5.10 19.19 -0.82
CA ALA A 74 6.08 19.25 0.25
C ALA A 74 5.76 20.36 1.25
N ARG A 75 5.39 21.56 0.78
CA ARG A 75 5.03 22.68 1.66
C ARG A 75 3.72 22.44 2.42
N GLU A 76 2.73 21.90 1.72
CA GLU A 76 1.39 21.64 2.27
C GLU A 76 1.42 20.56 3.35
N LEU A 77 2.16 19.47 3.14
CA LEU A 77 2.32 18.42 4.15
C LEU A 77 3.13 18.89 5.36
N ALA A 78 4.15 19.74 5.15
CA ALA A 78 4.91 20.33 6.24
C ALA A 78 4.02 21.17 7.17
N ALA A 79 3.07 21.92 6.60
CA ALA A 79 2.08 22.68 7.37
C ALA A 79 1.14 21.78 8.21
N LEU A 80 1.03 20.50 7.85
CA LEU A 80 0.31 19.48 8.62
C LEU A 80 1.21 18.71 9.60
N GLY A 81 2.50 19.05 9.69
CA GLY A 81 3.47 18.33 10.52
C GLY A 81 3.89 16.97 9.95
N VAL A 82 3.66 16.73 8.65
CA VAL A 82 3.98 15.47 7.96
C VAL A 82 5.10 15.72 6.96
N ALA A 83 6.19 14.95 7.05
CA ALA A 83 7.27 15.04 6.08
C ALA A 83 6.86 14.39 4.74
N MET A 84 7.04 15.11 3.64
CA MET A 84 6.91 14.51 2.31
C MET A 84 8.21 13.85 1.89
N VAL A 85 8.13 12.61 1.39
CA VAL A 85 9.23 11.94 0.68
C VAL A 85 8.81 11.73 -0.77
N PRO A 86 9.46 12.35 -1.77
CA PRO A 86 9.12 12.11 -3.16
C PRO A 86 9.49 10.68 -3.56
N VAL A 87 8.59 10.03 -4.30
CA VAL A 87 8.90 8.79 -5.01
C VAL A 87 9.45 9.15 -6.38
N LEU A 88 10.57 8.54 -6.74
CA LEU A 88 11.27 8.66 -8.01
C LEU A 88 10.93 7.42 -8.86
N ARG A 89 10.69 7.63 -10.16
CA ARG A 89 10.43 6.57 -11.14
C ARG A 89 11.46 6.60 -12.25
N ALA A 90 11.75 5.43 -12.83
CA ALA A 90 12.66 5.32 -13.98
C ALA A 90 12.19 6.17 -15.17
N TYR A 91 10.88 6.32 -15.37
CA TYR A 91 10.34 7.10 -16.48
C TYR A 91 10.18 8.60 -16.19
N ASP A 92 10.55 9.09 -15.00
CA ASP A 92 10.39 10.52 -14.68
C ASP A 92 11.25 11.39 -15.59
N SER A 93 10.64 12.48 -16.07
CA SER A 93 11.35 13.50 -16.85
C SER A 93 12.38 14.22 -15.99
N GLY A 94 13.42 14.78 -16.61
CA GLY A 94 14.44 15.56 -15.89
C GLY A 94 13.84 16.72 -15.07
N ARG A 95 12.76 17.34 -15.56
CA ARG A 95 12.04 18.41 -14.83
C ARG A 95 11.36 17.89 -13.57
N HIS A 96 10.73 16.71 -13.63
CA HIS A 96 10.14 16.06 -12.46
C HIS A 96 11.21 15.66 -11.45
N LEU A 97 12.29 15.01 -11.91
CA LEU A 97 13.41 14.61 -11.05
C LEU A 97 14.06 15.80 -10.32
N VAL A 98 14.30 16.92 -11.01
CA VAL A 98 14.82 18.14 -10.36
C VAL A 98 13.84 18.67 -9.29
N ALA A 99 12.53 18.63 -9.55
CA ALA A 99 11.53 19.05 -8.58
C ALA A 99 11.46 18.10 -7.38
N HIS A 100 11.56 16.78 -7.61
CA HIS A 100 11.63 15.77 -6.55
C HIS A 100 12.88 15.97 -5.69
N GLY A 101 14.07 16.12 -6.29
CA GLY A 101 15.31 16.37 -5.55
C GLY A 101 15.24 17.64 -4.67
N ARG A 102 14.65 18.73 -5.19
CA ARG A 102 14.38 19.93 -4.38
C ARG A 102 13.43 19.66 -3.22
N ALA A 103 12.36 18.91 -3.46
CA ALA A 103 11.38 18.59 -2.43
C ALA A 103 11.95 17.65 -1.35
N ALA A 104 12.80 16.68 -1.71
CA ALA A 104 13.48 15.79 -0.78
C ALA A 104 14.36 16.57 0.22
N ARG A 105 15.16 17.51 -0.29
CA ARG A 105 16.06 18.37 0.50
C ARG A 105 15.35 19.45 1.32
N MET A 106 14.06 19.71 1.07
CA MET A 106 13.27 20.59 1.94
C MET A 106 12.87 19.93 3.25
N HIS A 107 12.93 18.59 3.31
CA HIS A 107 12.47 17.79 4.45
C HIS A 107 13.59 16.90 4.98
N LEU A 108 13.44 15.59 4.81
CA LEU A 108 14.29 14.59 5.44
C LEU A 108 15.56 14.28 4.66
N HIS A 109 15.86 15.05 3.60
CA HIS A 109 16.92 14.71 2.63
C HIS A 109 16.77 13.25 2.18
N ARG A 110 15.55 12.89 1.79
CA ARG A 110 15.16 11.50 1.57
C ARG A 110 14.23 11.38 0.37
N ALA A 111 14.42 10.33 -0.41
CA ALA A 111 13.52 9.92 -1.49
C ALA A 111 13.29 8.41 -1.47
N VAL A 112 12.25 7.95 -2.16
CA VAL A 112 12.05 6.53 -2.46
C VAL A 112 12.28 6.35 -3.96
N LEU A 113 13.23 5.52 -4.37
CA LEU A 113 13.31 5.09 -5.77
C LEU A 113 12.47 3.83 -5.93
N ARG A 114 11.33 3.93 -6.61
CA ARG A 114 10.49 2.77 -6.92
C ARG A 114 10.89 2.22 -8.29
N PHE A 115 11.58 1.09 -8.26
CA PHE A 115 12.16 0.44 -9.43
C PHE A 115 11.42 -0.86 -9.74
N GLN A 116 10.91 -0.98 -10.96
CA GLN A 116 10.22 -2.16 -11.48
C GLN A 116 11.16 -2.94 -12.41
N PRO A 117 11.83 -4.01 -11.94
CA PRO A 117 12.88 -4.68 -12.72
C PRO A 117 12.41 -5.30 -14.04
N HIS A 118 11.11 -5.52 -14.21
CA HIS A 118 10.54 -6.08 -15.44
C HIS A 118 10.25 -5.01 -16.50
N ALA A 119 10.15 -3.74 -16.11
CA ALA A 119 9.78 -2.63 -16.98
C ALA A 119 10.91 -1.61 -17.16
N ASP A 120 11.70 -1.39 -16.11
CA ASP A 120 12.65 -0.28 -16.06
C ASP A 120 14.04 -0.62 -16.62
N ALA A 121 14.44 -1.90 -16.61
CA ALA A 121 15.72 -2.35 -17.17
C ALA A 121 15.72 -3.84 -17.54
N GLY A 122 16.34 -4.22 -18.66
CA GLY A 122 16.49 -5.62 -19.07
C GLY A 122 17.69 -6.32 -18.44
N ASN A 123 18.68 -5.58 -17.95
CA ASN A 123 19.90 -6.11 -17.33
C ASN A 123 20.51 -5.14 -16.29
N PRO A 124 21.50 -5.59 -15.48
CA PRO A 124 22.11 -4.75 -14.45
C PRO A 124 22.78 -3.46 -14.96
N ALA A 125 23.36 -3.46 -16.17
CA ALA A 125 24.03 -2.28 -16.71
C ALA A 125 23.01 -1.18 -17.08
N GLU A 126 21.89 -1.57 -17.69
CA GLU A 126 20.75 -0.69 -17.94
C GLU A 126 20.16 -0.15 -16.62
N ALA A 127 20.04 -1.01 -15.60
CA ALA A 127 19.54 -0.60 -14.29
C ALA A 127 20.46 0.44 -13.63
N ASN A 128 21.78 0.26 -13.73
CA ASN A 128 22.76 1.25 -13.25
C ASN A 128 22.61 2.58 -14.00
N ALA A 129 22.49 2.55 -15.33
CA ALA A 129 22.33 3.78 -16.13
C ALA A 129 21.03 4.54 -15.78
N VAL A 130 19.94 3.82 -15.47
CA VAL A 130 18.69 4.44 -14.98
C VAL A 130 18.92 5.11 -13.63
N ILE A 131 19.60 4.44 -12.70
CA ILE A 131 19.90 4.98 -11.37
C ILE A 131 20.81 6.21 -11.46
N ASP A 132 21.89 6.14 -12.22
CA ASP A 132 22.85 7.25 -12.35
C ASP A 132 22.17 8.51 -12.88
N ARG A 133 21.26 8.36 -13.86
CA ARG A 133 20.46 9.47 -14.38
C ARG A 133 19.51 10.03 -13.32
N VAL A 134 18.81 9.16 -12.57
CA VAL A 134 17.86 9.58 -11.54
C VAL A 134 18.57 10.32 -10.39
N LEU A 135 19.65 9.75 -9.87
CA LEU A 135 20.47 10.36 -8.81
C LEU A 135 21.11 11.66 -9.29
N GLY A 136 21.71 11.68 -10.47
CA GLY A 136 22.32 12.89 -11.04
C GLY A 136 21.32 14.04 -11.24
N ALA A 137 20.10 13.76 -11.70
CA ALA A 137 19.07 14.78 -11.90
C ALA A 137 18.45 15.27 -10.57
N THR A 138 18.37 14.41 -9.56
CA THR A 138 17.83 14.78 -8.24
C THR A 138 18.88 15.43 -7.33
N ALA A 139 20.16 15.23 -7.62
CA ALA A 139 21.28 15.56 -6.75
C ALA A 139 21.12 14.95 -5.34
N LEU A 140 20.79 13.65 -5.32
CA LEU A 140 20.72 12.82 -4.13
C LEU A 140 21.78 11.72 -4.22
N GLU A 141 22.29 11.30 -3.07
CA GLU A 141 23.21 10.17 -2.94
C GLU A 141 22.45 8.87 -2.64
N PRO A 142 23.01 7.68 -2.96
CA PRO A 142 22.33 6.41 -2.70
C PRO A 142 21.89 6.22 -1.23
N ASP A 143 22.68 6.69 -0.27
CA ASP A 143 22.40 6.58 1.18
C ASP A 143 21.31 7.54 1.68
N GLU A 144 20.86 8.46 0.82
CA GLU A 144 19.66 9.29 1.01
C GLU A 144 18.39 8.64 0.41
N VAL A 145 18.53 7.54 -0.33
CA VAL A 145 17.43 6.94 -1.11
C VAL A 145 17.04 5.57 -0.55
N ASP A 146 15.75 5.38 -0.29
CA ASP A 146 15.18 4.05 -0.08
C ASP A 146 14.85 3.40 -1.42
N LEU A 147 15.49 2.28 -1.74
CA LEU A 147 15.17 1.50 -2.93
C LEU A 147 13.97 0.59 -2.66
N LEU A 148 12.88 0.83 -3.37
CA LEU A 148 11.69 -0.02 -3.38
C LEU A 148 11.67 -0.84 -4.68
N ILE A 149 12.02 -2.12 -4.58
CA ILE A 149 11.97 -3.08 -5.68
C ILE A 149 10.51 -3.53 -5.84
N ASP A 150 9.86 -3.13 -6.91
CA ASP A 150 8.45 -3.42 -7.16
C ASP A 150 8.28 -4.53 -8.20
N LEU A 151 7.82 -5.70 -7.72
CA LEU A 151 7.55 -6.88 -8.54
C LEU A 151 6.16 -6.83 -9.20
N ALA A 152 5.37 -5.78 -8.93
CA ALA A 152 4.01 -5.57 -9.43
C ALA A 152 3.05 -6.72 -9.06
N GLU A 153 2.25 -7.18 -10.03
CA GLU A 153 1.19 -8.17 -9.81
C GLU A 153 1.70 -9.61 -9.77
N MET A 154 1.28 -10.35 -8.75
CA MET A 154 1.47 -11.78 -8.59
C MET A 154 0.19 -12.51 -8.98
N ALA A 155 0.04 -12.83 -10.26
CA ALA A 155 -1.20 -13.39 -10.80
C ALA A 155 -1.41 -14.89 -10.51
N CYS A 156 -0.36 -15.68 -10.27
CA CYS A 156 -0.47 -17.13 -10.11
C CYS A 156 0.64 -17.75 -9.26
N VAL A 157 0.29 -18.80 -8.51
CA VAL A 157 1.20 -19.64 -7.70
C VAL A 157 2.28 -20.30 -8.56
N ALA A 158 1.95 -20.70 -9.79
CA ALA A 158 2.86 -21.44 -10.68
C ALA A 158 4.16 -20.67 -10.99
N HIS A 159 4.15 -19.34 -10.89
CA HIS A 159 5.32 -18.49 -11.12
C HIS A 159 5.97 -17.99 -9.83
N ALA A 160 5.52 -18.46 -8.65
CA ALA A 160 6.03 -17.97 -7.37
C ALA A 160 7.54 -18.21 -7.22
N ASP A 161 8.04 -19.38 -7.61
CA ASP A 161 9.47 -19.72 -7.48
C ASP A 161 10.33 -18.89 -8.44
N GLU A 162 9.86 -18.69 -9.68
CA GLU A 162 10.54 -17.84 -10.66
C GLU A 162 10.63 -16.38 -10.17
N VAL A 163 9.55 -15.88 -9.56
CA VAL A 163 9.50 -14.54 -8.97
C VAL A 163 10.47 -14.44 -7.79
N VAL A 164 10.48 -15.42 -6.88
CA VAL A 164 11.41 -15.45 -5.74
C VAL A 164 12.86 -15.42 -6.22
N GLU A 165 13.21 -16.26 -7.19
CA GLU A 165 14.57 -16.29 -7.74
C GLU A 165 14.95 -15.00 -8.48
N ARG A 166 14.00 -14.39 -9.20
CA ARG A 166 14.19 -13.08 -9.83
C ARG A 166 14.41 -12.00 -8.77
N ALA A 167 13.60 -11.97 -7.73
CA ALA A 167 13.71 -11.00 -6.65
C ALA A 167 15.06 -11.15 -5.92
N ARG A 168 15.52 -12.38 -5.63
CA ARG A 168 16.86 -12.63 -5.06
C ARG A 168 17.99 -12.09 -5.93
N ARG A 169 17.91 -12.24 -7.26
CA ARG A 169 18.89 -11.65 -8.19
C ARG A 169 18.90 -10.12 -8.12
N VAL A 170 17.72 -9.49 -8.13
CA VAL A 170 17.60 -8.03 -8.04
C VAL A 170 18.07 -7.52 -6.68
N ILE A 171 17.75 -8.21 -5.59
CA ILE A 171 18.22 -7.86 -4.24
C ILE A 171 19.76 -7.93 -4.16
N ARG A 172 20.39 -8.95 -4.75
CA ARG A 172 21.86 -9.04 -4.80
C ARG A 172 22.48 -7.87 -5.56
N TRP A 173 21.89 -7.49 -6.68
CA TRP A 173 22.32 -6.30 -7.43
C TRP A 173 22.14 -5.02 -6.61
N ALA A 174 20.96 -4.86 -5.98
CA ALA A 174 20.64 -3.70 -5.16
C ALA A 174 21.62 -3.52 -3.99
N LYS A 175 22.03 -4.61 -3.34
CA LYS A 175 23.03 -4.61 -2.26
C LYS A 175 24.43 -4.13 -2.71
N GLY A 176 24.67 -3.94 -4.01
CA GLY A 176 25.91 -3.39 -4.56
C GLY A 176 26.06 -1.88 -4.39
N ALA A 177 25.02 -1.16 -3.96
CA ALA A 177 25.07 0.27 -3.65
C ALA A 177 24.63 0.54 -2.20
N PRO A 178 25.11 1.61 -1.55
CA PRO A 178 24.85 1.90 -0.15
C PRO A 178 23.48 2.56 0.06
N TRP A 179 22.41 1.92 -0.41
CA TRP A 179 21.04 2.44 -0.23
C TRP A 179 20.71 2.67 1.23
N ARG A 180 19.94 3.71 1.52
CA ARG A 180 19.42 3.98 2.87
C ARG A 180 18.65 2.77 3.43
N SER A 181 17.81 2.18 2.59
CA SER A 181 17.13 0.91 2.83
C SER A 181 16.74 0.25 1.52
N ILE A 182 16.50 -1.06 1.56
CA ILE A 182 15.96 -1.82 0.43
C ILE A 182 14.66 -2.48 0.89
N SER A 183 13.60 -2.40 0.08
CA SER A 183 12.33 -3.08 0.34
C SER A 183 11.82 -3.75 -0.93
N VAL A 184 11.01 -4.80 -0.79
CA VAL A 184 10.40 -5.52 -1.92
C VAL A 184 8.88 -5.39 -1.82
N ALA A 185 8.26 -4.94 -2.90
CA ALA A 185 6.81 -4.88 -3.08
C ALA A 185 6.32 -5.95 -4.03
N SER A 186 5.16 -6.52 -3.72
CA SER A 186 4.36 -7.31 -4.66
C SER A 186 2.88 -7.21 -4.27
N GLY A 187 1.96 -7.44 -5.20
CA GLY A 187 0.52 -7.42 -4.92
C GLY A 187 -0.19 -8.61 -5.53
N ALA A 188 -1.03 -9.28 -4.74
CA ALA A 188 -1.77 -10.47 -5.19
C ALA A 188 -3.31 -10.31 -5.17
N MET A 189 -3.83 -9.17 -4.70
CA MET A 189 -5.28 -8.92 -4.71
C MET A 189 -5.80 -8.87 -6.16
N PRO A 190 -6.81 -9.68 -6.52
CA PRO A 190 -7.36 -9.69 -7.87
C PRO A 190 -7.87 -8.30 -8.30
N PRO A 191 -7.69 -7.93 -9.59
CA PRO A 191 -8.21 -6.69 -10.12
C PRO A 191 -9.74 -6.67 -10.16
N ASN A 192 -10.39 -7.85 -10.19
CA ASN A 192 -11.84 -8.00 -10.04
C ASN A 192 -12.21 -8.88 -8.88
N LEU A 193 -13.33 -8.57 -8.24
CA LEU A 193 -14.02 -9.47 -7.32
C LEU A 193 -15.42 -9.87 -7.82
N ASP A 194 -15.83 -9.45 -9.03
CA ASP A 194 -17.18 -9.67 -9.54
C ASP A 194 -17.51 -11.14 -9.78
N ASP A 195 -16.52 -11.92 -10.21
CA ASP A 195 -16.64 -13.36 -10.47
C ASP A 195 -16.65 -14.20 -9.17
N LEU A 196 -16.32 -13.58 -8.03
CA LEU A 196 -16.41 -14.25 -6.75
C LEU A 196 -17.87 -14.40 -6.33
N PRO A 197 -18.24 -15.59 -5.79
CA PRO A 197 -19.59 -15.81 -5.31
C PRO A 197 -19.94 -14.83 -4.19
N THR A 198 -21.19 -14.38 -4.18
CA THR A 198 -21.70 -13.48 -3.15
C THR A 198 -22.33 -14.25 -1.99
N ASP A 199 -22.52 -13.57 -0.87
CA ASP A 199 -23.23 -14.05 0.32
C ASP A 199 -22.57 -15.25 1.03
N ARG A 200 -21.28 -15.44 0.80
CA ARG A 200 -20.41 -16.37 1.55
C ARG A 200 -18.97 -15.83 1.61
N PRO A 201 -18.18 -16.18 2.64
CA PRO A 201 -16.75 -15.89 2.67
C PRO A 201 -16.02 -16.69 1.58
N VAL A 202 -15.06 -16.05 0.90
CA VAL A 202 -14.24 -16.68 -0.14
C VAL A 202 -12.77 -16.42 0.15
N PRO A 203 -11.92 -17.46 0.33
CA PRO A 203 -10.49 -17.25 0.48
C PRO A 203 -9.85 -16.89 -0.86
N VAL A 204 -8.93 -15.93 -0.83
CA VAL A 204 -8.08 -15.51 -1.94
C VAL A 204 -6.65 -15.46 -1.43
N GLY A 205 -5.75 -16.26 -2.01
CA GLY A 205 -4.40 -16.43 -1.51
C GLY A 205 -3.57 -15.13 -1.53
N ARG A 206 -2.86 -14.87 -0.43
CA ARG A 206 -1.85 -13.81 -0.29
C ARG A 206 -0.53 -14.22 -0.90
N LEU A 207 -0.49 -14.35 -2.24
CA LEU A 207 0.73 -14.76 -2.94
C LEU A 207 1.89 -13.77 -2.71
N ASP A 208 1.58 -12.50 -2.48
CA ASP A 208 2.52 -11.47 -2.07
C ASP A 208 3.20 -11.79 -0.72
N ALA A 209 2.42 -12.15 0.29
CA ALA A 209 2.93 -12.58 1.59
C ALA A 209 3.70 -13.91 1.51
N GLN A 210 3.25 -14.86 0.67
CA GLN A 210 3.94 -16.12 0.46
C GLN A 210 5.31 -15.92 -0.21
N VAL A 211 5.40 -15.05 -1.23
CA VAL A 211 6.68 -14.67 -1.85
C VAL A 211 7.58 -14.01 -0.82
N TRP A 212 7.06 -13.09 -0.03
CA TRP A 212 7.82 -12.44 1.05
C TRP A 212 8.41 -13.45 2.03
N THR A 213 7.59 -14.36 2.56
CA THR A 213 8.06 -15.40 3.49
C THR A 213 9.11 -16.29 2.85
N ARG A 214 9.01 -16.63 1.56
CA ARG A 214 10.02 -17.45 0.85
C ARG A 214 11.32 -16.71 0.54
N LEU A 215 11.32 -15.38 0.49
CA LEU A 215 12.55 -14.63 0.22
C LEU A 215 13.54 -14.80 1.36
N GLU A 216 13.09 -14.72 2.62
CA GLU A 216 13.90 -14.85 3.84
C GLU A 216 15.18 -14.00 3.82
N GLU A 217 15.15 -12.86 3.12
CA GLU A 217 16.33 -12.01 2.93
C GLU A 217 16.49 -11.05 4.12
N PRO A 218 17.57 -11.16 4.91
CA PRO A 218 17.77 -10.30 6.08
C PRO A 218 18.00 -8.85 5.65
N ARG A 219 17.51 -7.91 6.46
CA ARG A 219 17.66 -6.45 6.27
C ARG A 219 17.00 -5.93 4.99
N ILE A 220 16.01 -6.66 4.46
CA ILE A 220 15.09 -6.19 3.43
C ILE A 220 13.77 -5.83 4.11
N GLY A 221 13.15 -4.73 3.70
CA GLY A 221 11.82 -4.32 4.16
C GLY A 221 10.69 -4.92 3.32
N TYR A 222 9.50 -5.02 3.92
CA TYR A 222 8.30 -5.49 3.25
C TYR A 222 7.44 -4.35 2.74
N ALA A 223 6.91 -4.53 1.54
CA ALA A 223 5.91 -3.67 0.92
C ALA A 223 4.87 -4.53 0.19
N ASP A 224 3.66 -4.03 0.09
CA ASP A 224 2.59 -4.63 -0.71
C ASP A 224 1.60 -3.55 -1.20
N TYR A 225 0.56 -3.97 -1.90
CA TYR A 225 -0.52 -3.08 -2.37
C TYR A 225 -1.74 -3.08 -1.43
N GLY A 226 -1.55 -3.53 -0.19
CA GLY A 226 -2.57 -3.64 0.82
C GLY A 226 -3.73 -4.56 0.41
N VAL A 227 -4.94 -4.05 0.58
CA VAL A 227 -6.19 -4.74 0.19
C VAL A 227 -6.67 -4.36 -1.21
N THR A 228 -5.79 -3.82 -2.06
CA THR A 228 -6.13 -3.40 -3.42
C THR A 228 -5.20 -4.01 -4.45
N SER A 229 -5.67 -4.10 -5.70
CA SER A 229 -4.86 -4.67 -6.78
C SER A 229 -3.84 -3.65 -7.29
N PRO A 230 -2.59 -4.06 -7.59
CA PRO A 230 -1.62 -3.22 -8.30
C PRO A 230 -2.14 -2.76 -9.67
N VAL A 231 -2.95 -3.59 -10.33
CA VAL A 231 -3.54 -3.26 -11.63
C VAL A 231 -4.64 -2.21 -11.46
N ARG A 232 -4.54 -1.13 -12.24
CA ARG A 232 -5.55 -0.09 -12.31
C ARG A 232 -6.64 -0.49 -13.30
N ARG A 233 -7.90 -0.43 -12.87
CA ARG A 233 -9.04 -0.40 -13.80
C ARG A 233 -9.27 1.03 -14.24
N LEU A 234 -8.97 1.32 -15.50
CA LEU A 234 -9.36 2.57 -16.14
C LEU A 234 -10.77 2.38 -16.72
N GLY A 235 -11.74 3.16 -16.25
CA GLY A 235 -13.14 3.11 -16.72
C GLY A 235 -14.18 3.40 -15.64
N VAL A 236 -15.37 3.84 -16.07
CA VAL A 236 -16.50 4.13 -15.18
C VAL A 236 -17.17 2.84 -14.73
N GLN A 237 -17.10 2.52 -13.44
CA GLN A 237 -17.89 1.44 -12.86
C GLN A 237 -19.33 1.92 -12.67
N TYR A 238 -20.19 1.66 -13.65
CA TYR A 238 -21.61 2.05 -13.63
C TYR A 238 -22.48 1.24 -12.65
N HIS A 239 -21.90 0.30 -11.91
CA HIS A 239 -22.65 -0.58 -10.99
C HIS A 239 -22.50 -0.14 -9.53
N ARG A 240 -23.62 -0.15 -8.79
CA ARG A 240 -23.62 0.10 -7.35
C ARG A 240 -22.77 -0.97 -6.65
N GLN A 241 -21.67 -0.54 -6.05
CA GLN A 241 -20.75 -1.45 -5.36
C GLN A 241 -21.47 -2.23 -4.25
N LEU A 242 -21.21 -3.53 -4.22
CA LEU A 242 -21.69 -4.43 -3.17
C LEU A 242 -20.89 -4.23 -1.89
N PRO A 243 -21.52 -4.32 -0.69
CA PRO A 243 -20.80 -4.46 0.57
C PRO A 243 -19.69 -5.50 0.46
N THR A 244 -18.44 -5.06 0.63
CA THR A 244 -17.26 -5.89 0.40
C THR A 244 -16.19 -5.61 1.44
N LEU A 245 -15.86 -6.61 2.27
CA LEU A 245 -14.68 -6.59 3.13
C LEU A 245 -13.61 -7.54 2.59
N ARG A 246 -12.36 -7.10 2.67
CA ARG A 246 -11.17 -7.87 2.29
C ARG A 246 -10.38 -8.11 3.57
N TYR A 247 -10.64 -9.22 4.23
CA TYR A 247 -10.16 -9.46 5.60
C TYR A 247 -8.87 -10.27 5.58
N THR A 248 -7.77 -9.70 6.06
CA THR A 248 -6.45 -10.31 5.98
C THR A 248 -6.26 -11.38 7.06
N ALA A 249 -6.03 -12.61 6.63
CA ALA A 249 -5.46 -13.68 7.43
C ALA A 249 -4.00 -13.92 7.00
N GLU A 250 -3.38 -14.92 7.63
CA GLU A 250 -1.96 -15.23 7.43
C GLU A 250 -1.63 -15.52 5.97
N GLN A 251 -2.33 -16.49 5.36
CA GLN A 251 -2.06 -16.96 4.00
C GLN A 251 -3.09 -16.47 2.96
N ASP A 252 -4.21 -15.89 3.40
CA ASP A 252 -5.35 -15.53 2.55
C ASP A 252 -5.94 -14.17 2.93
N TRP A 253 -6.54 -13.49 1.95
CA TRP A 253 -7.64 -12.59 2.21
C TRP A 253 -8.96 -13.36 2.18
N TRP A 254 -9.75 -13.22 3.23
CA TRP A 254 -11.13 -13.65 3.22
C TRP A 254 -12.02 -12.53 2.68
N ILE A 255 -12.55 -12.75 1.49
CA ILE A 255 -13.43 -11.82 0.80
C ILE A 255 -14.86 -12.07 1.25
N TYR A 256 -15.46 -11.10 1.93
CA TYR A 256 -16.87 -11.09 2.28
C TYR A 256 -17.56 -10.11 1.33
N ARG A 257 -18.36 -10.61 0.37
CA ARG A 257 -19.07 -9.78 -0.63
C ARG A 257 -20.57 -10.11 -0.64
N TRP A 258 -21.42 -9.20 -0.19
CA TRP A 258 -22.86 -9.46 0.00
C TRP A 258 -23.72 -8.80 -1.08
N ALA A 259 -24.61 -9.55 -1.72
CA ALA A 259 -25.52 -9.04 -2.72
C ALA A 259 -26.55 -8.07 -2.10
N ARG A 260 -26.95 -7.01 -2.82
CA ARG A 260 -28.00 -6.07 -2.38
C ARG A 260 -29.37 -6.53 -2.90
N ARG A 261 -29.93 -7.62 -2.34
CA ARG A 261 -31.25 -8.17 -2.77
C ARG A 261 -32.39 -7.81 -1.81
N GLY A 262 -33.61 -7.69 -2.35
CA GLY A 262 -34.86 -7.74 -1.58
C GLY A 262 -35.17 -6.57 -0.64
N GLY A 263 -34.80 -5.32 -0.98
CA GLY A 263 -35.12 -4.14 -0.16
C GLY A 263 -34.30 -3.98 1.13
N ARG A 264 -33.56 -5.01 1.56
CA ARG A 264 -32.70 -5.02 2.77
C ARG A 264 -31.32 -4.41 2.54
N SER A 265 -31.23 -3.37 1.71
CA SER A 265 -29.94 -2.88 1.21
C SER A 265 -28.99 -2.38 2.31
N ASP A 266 -29.54 -1.95 3.45
CA ASP A 266 -28.78 -1.41 4.57
C ASP A 266 -28.32 -2.51 5.55
N ASP A 267 -29.12 -3.57 5.72
CA ASP A 267 -28.79 -4.73 6.56
C ASP A 267 -27.63 -5.58 6.02
N ARG A 268 -27.33 -5.50 4.71
CA ARG A 268 -26.33 -6.39 4.10
C ARG A 268 -24.93 -6.18 4.65
N CYS A 269 -24.58 -4.95 5.01
CA CYS A 269 -23.31 -4.70 5.67
C CYS A 269 -23.30 -5.27 7.09
N HIS A 270 -24.39 -5.15 7.82
CA HIS A 270 -24.53 -5.80 9.12
C HIS A 270 -24.41 -7.33 9.02
N ASP A 271 -25.09 -7.96 8.05
CA ASP A 271 -25.02 -9.40 7.83
C ASP A 271 -23.58 -9.86 7.54
N LEU A 272 -22.86 -9.12 6.69
CA LEU A 272 -21.46 -9.39 6.36
C LEU A 272 -20.55 -9.23 7.59
N CYS A 273 -20.70 -8.15 8.36
CA CYS A 273 -19.91 -7.91 9.56
C CYS A 273 -20.19 -8.96 10.64
N ARG A 274 -21.46 -9.35 10.82
CA ARG A 274 -21.85 -10.41 11.76
C ARG A 274 -21.26 -11.76 11.37
N THR A 275 -21.30 -12.08 10.08
CA THR A 275 -20.70 -13.32 9.56
C THR A 275 -19.19 -13.35 9.82
N LEU A 276 -18.49 -12.23 9.59
CA LEU A 276 -17.06 -12.11 9.87
C LEU A 276 -16.74 -12.21 11.38
N VAL A 277 -17.48 -11.52 12.25
CA VAL A 277 -17.22 -11.55 13.70
C VAL A 277 -17.45 -12.94 14.33
N MET A 278 -18.31 -13.75 13.73
CA MET A 278 -18.57 -15.14 14.16
C MET A 278 -17.64 -16.16 13.47
N SER A 279 -16.74 -15.72 12.59
CA SER A 279 -15.90 -16.63 11.82
C SER A 279 -14.61 -17.03 12.58
N PRO A 280 -13.98 -18.16 12.21
CA PRO A 280 -12.68 -18.54 12.76
C PRO A 280 -11.55 -17.54 12.44
N GLN A 281 -11.74 -16.69 11.43
CA GLN A 281 -10.74 -15.69 11.04
C GLN A 281 -10.75 -14.47 11.96
N TRP A 282 -11.80 -14.27 12.74
CA TRP A 282 -11.87 -13.15 13.67
C TRP A 282 -10.78 -13.28 14.76
N PRO A 283 -9.97 -12.23 14.99
CA PRO A 283 -8.80 -12.32 15.87
C PRO A 283 -9.23 -12.56 17.31
N ALA A 284 -8.41 -13.28 18.08
CA ALA A 284 -8.64 -13.51 19.51
C ALA A 284 -8.71 -12.20 20.32
N ALA A 285 -7.98 -11.16 19.90
CA ALA A 285 -8.08 -9.81 20.49
C ALA A 285 -9.43 -9.11 20.21
N GLY A 286 -10.22 -9.67 19.29
CA GLY A 286 -11.51 -9.19 18.86
C GLY A 286 -11.46 -7.77 18.29
N ALA A 287 -12.45 -6.96 18.68
CA ALA A 287 -12.57 -5.56 18.29
C ALA A 287 -11.35 -4.68 18.65
N ARG A 288 -10.45 -5.15 19.54
CA ARG A 288 -9.24 -4.42 19.93
C ARG A 288 -8.05 -4.70 19.02
N PHE A 289 -8.18 -5.58 18.02
CA PHE A 289 -7.08 -5.90 17.11
C PHE A 289 -6.68 -4.70 16.25
N SER A 290 -7.64 -3.97 15.70
CA SER A 290 -7.40 -2.73 14.95
C SER A 290 -8.60 -1.80 15.07
N TRP A 291 -8.44 -0.54 14.68
CA TRP A 291 -9.59 0.36 14.53
C TRP A 291 -10.63 -0.21 13.55
N GLY A 292 -10.19 -0.80 12.44
CA GLY A 292 -11.07 -1.47 11.47
C GLY A 292 -11.90 -2.59 12.10
N ASP A 293 -11.31 -3.38 12.99
CA ASP A 293 -12.02 -4.45 13.71
C ASP A 293 -13.04 -3.88 14.71
N ALA A 294 -12.71 -2.76 15.38
CA ALA A 294 -13.67 -2.08 16.24
C ALA A 294 -14.92 -1.62 15.46
N GLU A 295 -14.71 -1.10 14.25
CA GLU A 295 -15.77 -0.67 13.35
C GLU A 295 -16.60 -1.85 12.82
N ILE A 296 -15.96 -2.93 12.38
CA ILE A 296 -16.64 -4.16 11.93
C ILE A 296 -17.48 -4.74 13.06
N ALA A 297 -16.93 -4.83 14.28
CA ALA A 297 -17.66 -5.31 15.45
C ALA A 297 -18.83 -4.38 15.83
N ARG A 298 -18.70 -3.07 15.63
CA ARG A 298 -19.82 -2.14 15.84
C ARG A 298 -20.95 -2.39 14.85
N ARG A 299 -20.61 -2.61 13.57
CA ARG A 299 -21.58 -2.85 12.49
C ARG A 299 -22.20 -4.25 12.55
N SER A 300 -21.55 -5.22 13.19
CA SER A 300 -22.17 -6.53 13.44
C SER A 300 -23.29 -6.51 14.48
N ARG A 301 -23.41 -5.44 15.29
CA ARG A 301 -24.43 -5.30 16.34
C ARG A 301 -25.66 -4.50 15.91
N THR A 302 -25.56 -3.68 14.87
CA THR A 302 -26.66 -2.83 14.42
C THR A 302 -26.73 -2.75 12.89
N ALA A 303 -27.93 -2.95 12.35
CA ALA A 303 -28.22 -2.84 10.93
C ALA A 303 -28.31 -1.39 10.40
N ARG A 304 -28.10 -0.38 11.27
CA ARG A 304 -28.16 1.02 10.86
C ARG A 304 -26.96 1.41 10.00
N GLY A 305 -27.25 1.69 8.73
CA GLY A 305 -26.34 2.22 7.74
C GLY A 305 -25.53 1.13 7.04
N ALA A 306 -25.64 1.07 5.71
CA ALA A 306 -24.93 0.10 4.88
C ALA A 306 -23.38 0.24 4.90
N GLY A 307 -22.86 1.32 5.49
CA GLY A 307 -21.51 1.80 5.18
C GLY A 307 -21.40 2.28 3.73
N SER A 308 -20.34 3.04 3.45
CA SER A 308 -19.94 3.39 2.08
C SER A 308 -18.82 2.46 1.61
N SER A 309 -18.56 2.43 0.30
CA SER A 309 -17.39 1.75 -0.26
C SER A 309 -16.08 2.22 0.39
N ALA A 310 -15.97 3.53 0.66
CA ALA A 310 -14.86 4.10 1.40
C ALA A 310 -14.76 3.53 2.83
N SER A 311 -15.89 3.30 3.51
CA SER A 311 -15.88 2.72 4.86
C SER A 311 -15.36 1.29 4.85
N TRP A 312 -15.81 0.46 3.91
CA TRP A 312 -15.39 -0.94 3.85
C TRP A 312 -13.90 -1.08 3.48
N ILE A 313 -13.40 -0.22 2.59
CA ILE A 313 -11.96 -0.10 2.31
C ILE A 313 -11.22 0.35 3.57
N ALA A 314 -11.68 1.38 4.28
CA ALA A 314 -11.01 1.86 5.49
C ALA A 314 -10.83 0.75 6.54
N TRP A 315 -11.88 -0.03 6.82
CA TRP A 315 -11.81 -1.10 7.80
C TRP A 315 -10.89 -2.24 7.34
N SER A 316 -10.96 -2.60 6.05
CA SER A 316 -10.11 -3.64 5.46
C SER A 316 -8.63 -3.22 5.49
N THR A 317 -8.31 -2.00 5.08
CA THR A 317 -6.95 -1.43 5.09
C THR A 317 -6.41 -1.32 6.51
N SER A 318 -7.21 -0.83 7.46
CA SER A 318 -6.80 -0.73 8.87
C SER A 318 -6.45 -2.10 9.45
N HIS A 319 -7.34 -3.09 9.29
CA HIS A 319 -7.07 -4.45 9.76
C HIS A 319 -5.82 -5.05 9.08
N HIS A 320 -5.69 -4.85 7.77
CA HIS A 320 -4.55 -5.35 7.00
C HIS A 320 -3.21 -4.78 7.50
N ILE A 321 -3.13 -3.46 7.71
CA ILE A 321 -1.92 -2.82 8.24
C ILE A 321 -1.57 -3.41 9.62
N SER A 322 -2.54 -3.51 10.52
CA SER A 322 -2.35 -4.10 11.84
C SER A 322 -1.90 -5.56 11.78
N HIS A 323 -2.45 -6.33 10.84
CA HIS A 323 -2.05 -7.72 10.62
C HIS A 323 -0.59 -7.80 10.15
N VAL A 324 -0.24 -7.08 9.09
CA VAL A 324 1.12 -7.10 8.52
C VAL A 324 2.16 -6.67 9.54
N LEU A 325 1.92 -5.57 10.26
CA LEU A 325 2.87 -5.07 11.26
C LEU A 325 3.12 -6.05 12.41
N ARG A 326 2.12 -6.89 12.76
CA ARG A 326 2.28 -7.94 13.77
C ARG A 326 3.00 -9.18 13.25
N THR A 327 2.96 -9.43 11.93
CA THR A 327 3.68 -10.56 11.31
C THR A 327 5.12 -10.22 10.93
N LEU A 328 5.44 -8.94 10.78
CA LEU A 328 6.81 -8.51 10.52
C LEU A 328 7.65 -8.56 11.80
N PRO A 329 8.95 -8.91 11.71
CA PRO A 329 9.86 -8.87 12.84
C PRO A 329 9.82 -7.52 13.56
N GLU A 330 9.95 -7.55 14.89
CA GLU A 330 10.15 -6.32 15.65
C GLU A 330 11.49 -5.67 15.28
N PRO A 331 11.55 -4.33 15.29
CA PRO A 331 12.70 -3.57 14.82
C PRO A 331 13.97 -3.69 15.66
#